data_AF-A0A966PMI9-F1
#
_entry.id   AF-A0A966PMI9-F1
#
_cell.length_a   1.000
_cell.length_b   1.000
_cell.length_c   1.000
_cell.angle_alpha   90.00
_cell.angle_beta   90.00
_cell.angle_gamma   90.00
#
_symmetry.space_group_name_H-M   'P 1'
#
loop_
_entity.id
_entity.type
_entity.pdbx_description
1 polymer ?
#
loop_
_entity_poly.entity_id
_entity_poly.type
_entity_poly.pdbx_seq_one_letter_code
_entity_poly.pdbx_strand_id
1 'polypeptide(L)' 'GFSADRAYENRSMKSQMKAADRSGARHAIIVGSDEASAGTVVLRPLREEGEQVTIPREELLSTLKKVQS' A
#
# COMPACT_ATOMS: atom_id res chain seq x y z
N GLY A 1 -5.25 16.15 5.83
CA GLY A 1 -6.04 14.90 5.77
C GLY A 1 -5.36 13.96 4.79
N PHE A 2 -5.25 12.67 5.12
CA PHE A 2 -4.62 11.70 4.23
C PHE A 2 -5.59 11.29 3.12
N SER A 3 -5.25 11.56 1.86
CA SER A 3 -5.97 11.05 0.69
C SER A 3 -5.48 9.64 0.39
N ALA A 4 -6.30 8.63 0.69
CA ALA A 4 -6.03 7.24 0.33
C ALA A 4 -7.03 6.81 -0.75
N ASP A 5 -6.56 6.64 -1.99
CA ASP A 5 -7.34 5.99 -3.04
C ASP A 5 -7.40 4.48 -2.74
N ARG A 6 -8.55 4.02 -2.26
CA ARG A 6 -8.83 2.58 -2.10
C ARG A 6 -9.38 2.03 -3.40
N ALA A 7 -8.53 1.37 -4.17
CA ALA A 7 -8.94 0.58 -5.33
C ALA A 7 -9.53 -0.77 -4.89
N TYR A 8 -10.69 -0.76 -4.21
CA TYR A 8 -11.56 -1.94 -4.07
C TYR A 8 -12.41 -2.10 -5.34
N GLU A 9 -11.81 -1.96 -6.52
CA GLU A 9 -12.53 -2.20 -7.77
C GLU A 9 -12.21 -3.60 -8.26
N ASN A 10 -13.28 -4.29 -8.64
CA ASN A 10 -13.39 -5.62 -9.25
C ASN A 10 -12.68 -5.68 -10.63
N ARG A 11 -11.46 -5.15 -10.71
CA ARG A 11 -10.62 -5.08 -11.91
C ARG A 11 -9.39 -5.96 -11.69
N SER A 12 -8.88 -6.57 -12.76
CA SER A 12 -7.75 -7.49 -12.67
C SER A 12 -6.54 -6.84 -12.00
N MET A 13 -5.74 -7.64 -11.29
CA MET A 13 -4.50 -7.25 -10.60
C MET A 13 -3.57 -6.36 -11.45
N LYS A 14 -3.59 -6.58 -12.78
CA LYS A 14 -2.84 -5.82 -13.78
C LYS A 14 -3.28 -4.35 -13.87
N SER A 15 -4.58 -4.08 -13.73
CA SER A 15 -5.13 -2.73 -13.73
C SER A 15 -4.86 -1.99 -12.42
N GLN A 16 -4.86 -2.71 -11.30
CA GLN A 16 -4.53 -2.16 -9.98
C GLN A 16 -3.06 -1.75 -9.92
N MET A 17 -2.14 -2.57 -10.46
CA MET A 17 -0.73 -2.18 -10.62
C MET A 17 -0.57 -0.92 -11.49
N LYS A 18 -1.28 -0.85 -12.62
CA LYS A 18 -1.21 0.30 -13.54
C LYS A 18 -1.80 1.59 -12.93
N ALA A 19 -2.83 1.46 -12.09
CA ALA A 19 -3.40 2.58 -11.34
C ALA A 19 -2.44 3.05 -10.23
N ALA A 20 -1.77 2.12 -9.54
CA ALA A 20 -0.76 2.44 -8.55
C ALA A 20 0.43 3.18 -9.16
N ASP A 21 0.93 2.73 -10.32
CA ASP A 21 1.97 3.45 -11.08
C ASP A 21 1.52 4.86 -11.49
N ARG A 22 0.26 4.99 -11.91
CA ARG A 22 -0.30 6.27 -12.37
C ARG A 22 -0.69 7.22 -11.22
N SER A 23 -0.91 6.71 -10.02
CA SER A 23 -1.26 7.51 -8.83
C SER A 23 -0.14 8.45 -8.40
N GLY A 24 1.08 8.20 -8.86
CA GLY A 24 2.25 8.94 -8.42
C GLY A 24 2.65 8.69 -6.97
N ALA A 25 2.11 7.65 -6.33
CA ALA A 25 2.49 7.23 -4.99
C ALA A 25 3.93 6.70 -4.95
N ARG A 26 4.63 6.96 -3.85
CA ARG A 26 5.97 6.39 -3.61
C ARG A 26 5.88 4.92 -3.17
N HIS A 27 4.77 4.56 -2.52
CA HIS A 27 4.54 3.26 -1.90
C HIS A 27 3.14 2.75 -2.23
N ALA A 28 3.02 1.44 -2.48
CA ALA A 28 1.77 0.70 -2.54
C ALA A 28 1.52 -0.03 -1.21
N ILE A 29 0.27 -0.07 -0.77
CA ILE A 29 -0.17 -0.85 0.38
C ILE A 29 -1.02 -2.00 -0.17
N ILE A 30 -0.60 -3.21 0.11
CA ILE A 30 -1.28 -4.44 -0.27
C ILE A 30 -1.88 -5.04 1.00
N VAL A 31 -3.19 -5.22 0.98
CA VAL A 31 -3.94 -5.86 2.07
C VAL A 31 -4.75 -6.98 1.44
N GLY A 32 -4.23 -8.21 1.54
CA GLY A 32 -4.96 -9.41 1.15
C GLY A 32 -5.82 -9.92 2.30
N SER A 33 -6.51 -11.02 2.04
CA SER A 33 -7.38 -11.69 3.02
C SER A 33 -6.60 -12.16 4.25
N ASP A 34 -5.38 -12.65 4.03
CA ASP A 34 -4.52 -13.22 5.06
C ASP A 34 -3.91 -12.11 5.92
N GLU A 35 -3.42 -11.03 5.30
CA GLU A 35 -2.90 -9.85 5.99
C GLU A 35 -4.00 -9.15 6.80
N ALA A 36 -5.21 -9.01 6.22
CA ALA A 36 -6.36 -8.45 6.91
C ALA A 36 -6.74 -9.28 8.15
N SER A 37 -6.67 -10.61 8.04
CA SER A 37 -6.97 -11.53 9.16
C SER A 37 -5.86 -11.53 10.21
N ALA A 38 -4.60 -11.38 9.79
CA ALA A 38 -3.43 -11.30 10.66
C ALA A 38 -3.23 -9.90 11.29
N GLY A 39 -4.02 -8.90 10.88
CA GLY A 39 -3.85 -7.51 11.32
C GLY A 39 -2.58 -6.85 10.80
N THR A 40 -2.01 -7.36 9.70
CA THR A 40 -0.81 -6.83 9.05
C THR A 40 -1.16 -6.23 7.70
N VAL A 41 -0.19 -5.53 7.10
CA VAL A 41 -0.28 -4.98 5.76
C VAL A 41 1.09 -5.09 5.09
N VAL A 42 1.11 -5.31 3.78
CA VAL A 42 2.36 -5.35 3.01
C VAL A 42 2.57 -3.99 2.35
N LEU A 43 3.71 -3.38 2.59
CA LEU A 43 4.11 -2.11 2.04
C LEU A 43 5.17 -2.35 0.98
N ARG A 44 4.85 -2.01 -0.27
CA ARG A 44 5.74 -2.22 -1.41
C ARG A 44 6.16 -0.87 -1.97
N PRO A 45 7.46 -0.52 -1.95
CA PRO A 45 7.93 0.68 -2.65
C PRO A 45 7.75 0.50 -4.17
N LEU A 46 7.20 1.51 -4.83
CA LEU A 46 6.98 1.50 -6.28
C LEU A 46 8.05 2.29 -7.03
N ARG A 47 8.73 3.21 -6.34
CA ARG A 47 9.69 4.14 -6.93
C ARG A 47 11.11 3.96 -6.43
N GLU A 48 11.27 3.35 -5.27
CA GLU A 48 12.57 3.05 -4.68
C GLU A 48 12.85 1.56 -4.89
N GLU A 49 14.09 1.20 -5.21
CA GLU A 49 14.53 -0.19 -5.13
C GLU A 49 14.53 -0.59 -3.66
N GLY A 50 13.46 -1.25 -3.24
CA GLY A 50 13.29 -1.75 -1.88
C GLY A 50 12.43 -3.00 -1.87
N GLU A 51 12.66 -3.83 -0.87
CA GLU A 51 11.86 -5.03 -0.66
C GLU A 51 10.47 -4.68 -0.14
N GLN A 52 9.50 -5.55 -0.43
CA GLN A 52 8.19 -5.46 0.18
C GLN A 52 8.33 -5.79 1.68
N VAL A 53 7.81 -4.92 2.54
CA VAL A 53 7.88 -5.10 4.00
C VAL A 53 6.49 -5.31 4.56
N THR A 54 6.33 -6.37 5.35
CA THR A 54 5.10 -6.61 6.09
C THR A 54 5.18 -5.89 7.42
N ILE A 55 4.27 -4.96 7.65
CA ILE A 55 4.18 -4.22 8.92
C ILE A 55 2.82 -4.43 9.57
N PRO A 56 2.71 -4.30 10.90
CA PRO A 56 1.41 -4.28 11.56
C PRO A 56 0.54 -3.16 11.03
N ARG A 57 -0.77 -3.40 10.88
CA ARG A 57 -1.74 -2.38 10.45
C ARG A 57 -1.74 -1.16 11.38
N GLU A 58 -1.42 -1.36 12.65
CA GLU A 58 -1.30 -0.31 13.65
C GLU A 58 -0.12 0.64 13.34
N GLU A 59 0.98 0.09 12.83
CA GLU A 59 2.17 0.85 12.45
C GLU A 59 2.02 1.55 11.09
N LEU A 60 1.10 1.10 10.24
CA LEU A 60 0.85 1.70 8.92
C LEU A 60 0.67 3.22 8.98
N LEU A 61 -0.12 3.72 9.95
CA LEU A 61 -0.37 5.16 10.10
C LEU A 61 0.89 5.92 10.53
N SER A 62 1.73 5.30 11.36
CA SER A 62 3.01 5.87 11.81
C SER A 62 4.00 5.96 10.66
N THR A 63 4.11 4.89 9.87
CA THR A 63 4.97 4.81 8.70
C THR A 63 4.52 5.80 7.61
N LEU A 64 3.23 5.88 7.31
CA LEU A 64 2.71 6.86 6.35
C LEU A 64 2.97 8.31 6.77
N LYS A 65 2.86 8.62 8.08
CA LYS A 65 3.23 9.94 8.61
C LYS A 65 4.71 10.27 8.42
N LYS A 66 5.61 9.31 8.70
CA LYS A 66 7.06 9.50 8.53
C LYS A 66 7.46 9.73 7.08
N VAL A 67 6.81 9.03 6.15
CA VAL A 67 7.16 9.09 4.72
C VAL A 67 6.62 10.36 4.03
N GLN A 68 5.70 11.10 4.68
CA GLN A 68 5.13 12.35 4.16
C GLN A 68 5.80 13.64 4.65
N SER A 69 6.75 13.59 5.61
CA SER A 69 7.45 14.79 6.11
C SER A 69 8.71 15.10 5.34
#